data_AF-A0A6N6WN44-F1
#
_entry.id   AF-A0A6N6WN44-F1
#
_cell.length_a   1.000
_cell.length_b   1.000
_cell.length_c   1.000
_cell.angle_alpha   90.00
_cell.angle_beta   90.00
_cell.angle_gamma   90.00
#
_symmetry.space_group_name_H-M   'P 1'
#
loop_
_entity.id
_entity.type
_entity.pdbx_description
1 polymer ?
#
loop_
_entity_poly.entity_id
_entity_poly.type
_entity_poly.pdbx_seq_one_letter_code
_entity_poly.pdbx_strand_id
1 'polypeptide(L)'
;IRVQPSDLMVDEIKAMGGTPTPMPFSEVYTGLKTGLVDAAENNIPSYEETKHFEVAQIYSETQHAMTPEVLVFSKKIWDTLTPQEQAAIRKAAADSVPYYVKLWTAREQAATATVTKGNATIVPAS
;
A
#
# COMPACT_ATOMS: atom_id res chain seq x y z
N ILE A 1 -7.35 13.74 -5.87
CA ILE A 1 -6.66 12.68 -5.07
C ILE A 1 -6.39 11.51 -6.00
N ARG A 2 -5.12 11.15 -6.20
CA ARG A 2 -4.76 9.98 -6.98
C ARG A 2 -5.24 8.70 -6.31
N VAL A 3 -5.75 7.77 -7.11
CA VAL A 3 -6.07 6.39 -6.70
C VAL A 3 -5.45 5.37 -7.67
N GLN A 4 -5.36 4.12 -7.25
CA GLN A 4 -5.06 3.01 -8.17
C GLN A 4 -6.19 2.86 -9.22
N PRO A 5 -5.91 2.36 -10.45
CA PRO A 5 -6.94 2.10 -11.45
C PRO A 5 -7.91 0.99 -11.04
N SER A 6 -8.90 1.35 -10.21
CA SER A 6 -9.91 0.47 -9.63
C SER A 6 -11.19 1.25 -9.38
N ASP A 7 -12.32 0.73 -9.89
CA ASP A 7 -13.64 1.36 -9.70
C ASP A 7 -13.99 1.49 -8.21
N LEU A 8 -13.59 0.51 -7.39
CA LEU A 8 -13.78 0.54 -5.94
C LEU A 8 -13.10 1.75 -5.31
N MET A 9 -11.82 1.98 -5.63
CA MET A 9 -11.04 3.08 -5.05
C MET A 9 -11.54 4.44 -5.55
N VAL A 10 -12.01 4.50 -6.80
CA VAL A 10 -12.65 5.68 -7.37
C VAL A 10 -13.91 6.03 -6.58
N ASP A 11 -14.78 5.07 -6.33
CA ASP A 11 -16.04 5.33 -5.62
C ASP A 11 -15.84 5.58 -4.12
N GLU A 12 -14.85 4.96 -3.49
CA GLU A 12 -14.45 5.25 -2.11
C GLU A 12 -14.03 6.71 -1.93
N ILE A 13 -13.10 7.22 -2.75
CA ILE A 13 -12.65 8.61 -2.66
C ILE A 13 -13.77 9.59 -2.99
N LYS A 14 -14.67 9.28 -3.94
CA LYS A 14 -15.88 10.10 -4.17
C LYS A 14 -16.77 10.14 -2.94
N ALA A 15 -17.00 9.00 -2.29
CA ALA A 15 -17.84 8.91 -1.10
C ALA A 15 -17.25 9.70 0.08
N MET A 16 -15.93 9.81 0.15
CA MET A 16 -15.21 10.66 1.11
C MET A 16 -15.22 12.16 0.73
N GLY A 17 -15.85 12.53 -0.39
CA GLY A 17 -15.95 13.92 -0.87
C GLY A 17 -14.76 14.40 -1.70
N GLY A 18 -13.83 13.51 -2.05
CA GLY A 18 -12.69 13.81 -2.91
C GLY A 18 -13.01 13.69 -4.40
N THR A 19 -12.13 14.23 -5.24
CA THR A 19 -12.14 14.00 -6.70
C THR A 19 -11.04 12.99 -7.04
N PRO A 20 -11.38 11.72 -7.38
CA PRO A 20 -10.38 10.70 -7.68
C PRO A 20 -9.74 10.89 -9.05
N THR A 21 -8.44 10.61 -9.14
CA THR A 21 -7.67 10.58 -10.40
C THR A 21 -6.96 9.24 -10.52
N PRO A 22 -7.48 8.28 -11.32
CA PRO A 22 -6.84 6.98 -11.52
C PRO A 22 -5.48 7.14 -12.22
N MET A 23 -4.41 6.59 -11.64
CA MET A 23 -3.06 6.70 -12.20
C MET A 23 -2.16 5.53 -11.76
N PRO A 24 -1.24 5.04 -12.62
CA PRO A 24 -0.22 4.06 -12.25
C PRO A 24 0.63 4.52 -11.06
N PHE A 25 1.02 3.58 -10.21
CA PHE A 25 1.78 3.88 -8.99
C PHE A 25 3.13 4.56 -9.26
N SER A 26 3.78 4.20 -10.36
CA SER A 26 5.06 4.78 -10.79
C SER A 26 4.99 6.26 -11.18
N GLU A 27 3.80 6.78 -11.48
CA GLU A 27 3.62 8.17 -11.93
C GLU A 27 3.25 9.13 -10.78
N VAL A 28 2.94 8.60 -9.60
CA VAL A 28 2.37 9.36 -8.48
C VAL A 28 3.32 10.44 -7.98
N TYR A 29 4.61 10.14 -7.80
CA TYR A 29 5.59 11.13 -7.37
C TYR A 29 5.63 12.33 -8.32
N THR A 30 5.69 12.08 -9.63
CA THR A 30 5.67 13.16 -10.64
C THR A 30 4.32 13.89 -10.64
N GLY A 31 3.21 13.17 -10.49
CA GLY A 31 1.88 13.76 -10.39
C GLY A 31 1.74 14.72 -9.21
N LEU A 32 2.25 14.34 -8.04
CA LEU A 32 2.31 15.18 -6.84
C LEU A 32 3.26 16.37 -7.05
N LYS A 33 4.49 16.12 -7.53
CA LYS A 33 5.52 17.15 -7.74
C LYS A 33 5.09 18.25 -8.72
N THR A 34 4.33 17.88 -9.75
CA THR A 34 3.86 18.81 -10.80
C THR A 34 2.55 19.49 -10.44
N GLY A 35 1.85 19.05 -9.39
CA GLY A 35 0.51 19.52 -9.05
C GLY A 35 -0.60 18.99 -9.97
N LEU A 36 -0.33 17.93 -10.75
CA LEU A 36 -1.39 17.23 -11.49
C LEU A 36 -2.41 16.59 -10.53
N VAL A 37 -1.95 16.15 -9.36
CA VAL A 37 -2.79 15.70 -8.25
C VAL A 37 -2.28 16.31 -6.94
N ASP A 38 -3.20 16.69 -6.07
CA ASP A 38 -2.83 17.33 -4.79
C ASP A 38 -2.46 16.34 -3.68
N ALA A 39 -2.91 15.09 -3.80
CA ALA A 39 -2.74 14.05 -2.79
C ALA A 39 -2.87 12.65 -3.42
N ALA A 40 -2.45 11.64 -2.68
CA ALA A 40 -2.64 10.22 -2.97
C ALA A 40 -2.93 9.48 -1.65
N GLU A 41 -3.34 8.22 -1.74
CA GLU A 41 -3.48 7.32 -0.58
C GLU A 41 -2.48 6.15 -0.67
N ASN A 42 -1.94 5.76 0.48
CA ASN A 42 -1.26 4.48 0.71
C ASN A 42 -0.90 4.31 2.21
N ASN A 43 -0.35 3.17 2.58
CA ASN A 43 0.26 2.93 3.89
C ASN A 43 1.62 3.66 4.06
N ILE A 44 2.05 3.81 5.31
CA ILE A 44 3.27 4.57 5.66
C ILE A 44 4.56 3.98 5.05
N PRO A 45 4.76 2.64 4.92
CA PRO A 45 5.93 2.10 4.25
C PRO A 45 6.00 2.47 2.76
N SER A 46 4.87 2.44 2.05
CA SER A 46 4.81 2.83 0.64
C SER A 46 5.06 4.32 0.45
N TYR A 47 4.53 5.16 1.34
CA TYR A 47 4.77 6.61 1.36
C TYR A 47 6.26 6.94 1.52
N GLU A 48 6.98 6.17 2.34
CA GLU A 48 8.43 6.28 2.51
C GLU A 48 9.22 5.75 1.31
N GLU A 49 8.93 4.53 0.84
CA GLU A 49 9.66 3.88 -0.25
C GLU A 49 9.60 4.67 -1.57
N THR A 50 8.44 5.25 -1.86
CA THR A 50 8.22 6.08 -3.04
C THR A 50 8.70 7.53 -2.87
N LYS A 51 9.14 7.89 -1.67
CA LYS A 51 9.54 9.25 -1.31
C LYS A 51 8.45 10.30 -1.53
N HIS A 52 7.18 9.90 -1.53
CA HIS A 52 6.06 10.84 -1.66
C HIS A 52 6.08 11.92 -0.57
N PHE A 53 6.69 11.65 0.58
CA PHE A 53 6.88 12.62 1.66
C PHE A 53 7.70 13.86 1.27
N GLU A 54 8.53 13.78 0.23
CA GLU A 54 9.28 14.94 -0.28
C GLU A 54 8.40 15.97 -0.99
N VAL A 55 7.25 15.52 -1.52
CA VAL A 55 6.37 16.31 -2.41
C VAL A 55 4.93 16.43 -1.91
N ALA A 56 4.56 15.66 -0.87
CA ALA A 56 3.27 15.73 -0.18
C ALA A 56 3.50 15.47 1.31
N GLN A 57 3.72 16.53 2.09
CA GLN A 57 4.21 16.44 3.48
C GLN A 57 3.13 16.11 4.52
N ILE A 58 1.85 16.19 4.18
CA ILE A 58 0.76 15.89 5.11
C ILE A 58 0.32 14.44 4.92
N TYR A 59 0.42 13.65 5.99
CA TYR A 59 -0.09 12.28 6.04
C TYR A 59 -1.25 12.21 7.03
N SER A 60 -2.48 12.18 6.52
CA SER A 60 -3.70 12.05 7.34
C SER A 60 -4.07 10.59 7.52
N GLU A 61 -4.04 10.10 8.76
CA GLU A 61 -4.39 8.72 9.14
C GLU A 61 -5.89 8.48 9.07
N THR A 62 -6.48 8.60 7.90
CA THR A 62 -7.91 8.34 7.69
C THR A 62 -8.28 6.86 7.88
N GLN A 63 -7.31 5.95 7.75
CA GLN A 63 -7.47 4.49 7.94
C GLN A 63 -8.68 3.90 7.18
N HIS A 64 -9.03 4.48 6.03
CA HIS A 64 -10.22 4.13 5.26
C HIS A 64 -10.13 2.71 4.65
N ALA A 65 -8.92 2.21 4.41
CA ALA A 65 -8.67 0.89 3.85
C ALA A 65 -7.69 0.07 4.69
N MET A 66 -8.04 -1.20 4.92
CA MET A 66 -7.15 -2.25 5.43
C MET A 66 -7.25 -3.47 4.50
N THR A 67 -6.74 -3.29 3.28
CA THR A 67 -6.84 -4.29 2.21
C THR A 67 -5.87 -5.45 2.47
N PRO A 68 -6.33 -6.71 2.54
CA PRO A 68 -5.43 -7.84 2.69
C PRO A 68 -4.60 -8.08 1.43
N GLU A 69 -3.33 -8.44 1.61
CA GLU A 69 -2.49 -8.95 0.52
C GLU A 69 -2.68 -10.46 0.38
N VAL A 70 -2.70 -10.95 -0.86
CA VAL A 70 -2.90 -12.38 -1.16
C VAL A 70 -1.71 -12.95 -1.93
N LEU A 71 -1.15 -14.05 -1.42
CA LEU A 71 -0.18 -14.84 -2.17
C LEU A 71 -0.92 -15.78 -3.12
N VAL A 72 -0.77 -15.55 -4.42
CA VAL A 72 -1.40 -16.35 -5.47
C VAL A 72 -0.40 -17.26 -6.18
N PHE A 73 -0.87 -18.42 -6.63
CA PHE A 73 -0.07 -19.38 -7.39
C PHE A 73 -0.81 -19.74 -8.69
N SER A 74 -0.07 -19.89 -9.79
CA SER A 74 -0.63 -20.27 -11.08
C SER A 74 -1.32 -21.63 -10.98
N LYS A 75 -2.65 -21.66 -11.19
CA LYS A 75 -3.41 -22.91 -11.17
C LYS A 75 -2.88 -23.94 -12.19
N LYS A 76 -2.49 -23.49 -13.38
CA LYS A 76 -1.94 -24.38 -14.41
C LYS A 76 -0.69 -25.11 -13.95
N ILE A 77 0.21 -24.43 -13.22
CA ILE A 77 1.40 -25.06 -12.67
C ILE A 77 1.04 -25.87 -11.42
N TRP A 78 0.17 -25.35 -10.57
CA TRP A 78 -0.30 -26.01 -9.36
C TRP A 78 -0.82 -27.43 -9.65
N ASP A 79 -1.61 -27.57 -10.71
CA ASP A 79 -2.23 -28.83 -11.11
C ASP A 79 -1.21 -29.85 -11.66
N THR A 80 0.03 -29.43 -11.96
CA THR A 80 1.13 -30.34 -12.36
C THR A 80 1.96 -30.85 -11.18
N LEU A 81 1.78 -30.27 -9.99
CA LEU A 81 2.54 -30.63 -8.79
C LEU A 81 1.96 -31.87 -8.13
N THR A 82 2.83 -32.65 -7.51
CA THR A 82 2.44 -33.76 -6.65
C THR A 82 1.71 -33.26 -5.40
N PRO A 83 0.87 -34.11 -4.75
CA PRO A 83 0.22 -33.74 -3.49
C PRO A 83 1.21 -33.30 -2.39
N GLN A 84 2.42 -33.87 -2.38
CA GLN A 84 3.46 -33.52 -1.41
C GLN A 84 4.02 -32.11 -1.66
N GLU A 85 4.31 -31.76 -2.91
CA GLU A 85 4.77 -30.41 -3.28
C GLU A 85 3.69 -29.36 -2.99
N GLN A 86 2.43 -29.64 -3.33
CA GLN A 86 1.30 -28.78 -2.99
C GLN A 86 1.20 -28.55 -1.48
N ALA A 87 1.32 -29.61 -0.67
CA ALA A 87 1.29 -29.51 0.78
C ALA A 87 2.47 -28.68 1.32
N ALA A 88 3.68 -28.88 0.78
CA ALA A 88 4.86 -28.12 1.18
C ALA A 88 4.71 -26.62 0.88
N ILE A 89 4.23 -26.26 -0.31
CA ILE A 89 4.00 -24.85 -0.68
C ILE A 89 2.91 -24.24 0.20
N ARG A 90 1.79 -24.93 0.44
CA ARG A 90 0.74 -24.43 1.34
C ARG A 90 1.26 -24.19 2.75
N LYS A 91 2.08 -25.11 3.28
CA LYS A 91 2.71 -24.96 4.59
C LYS A 91 3.65 -23.75 4.61
N ALA A 92 4.53 -23.63 3.62
CA ALA A 92 5.45 -22.48 3.53
C ALA A 92 4.70 -21.15 3.42
N ALA A 93 3.62 -21.10 2.62
CA ALA A 93 2.76 -19.91 2.53
C ALA A 93 2.14 -19.57 3.90
N ALA A 94 1.56 -20.54 4.60
CA ALA A 94 0.98 -20.32 5.93
C ALA A 94 2.02 -19.88 6.97
N ASP A 95 3.19 -20.51 6.99
CA ASP A 95 4.29 -20.17 7.89
C ASP A 95 4.87 -18.77 7.59
N SER A 96 4.77 -18.31 6.34
CA SER A 96 5.27 -16.98 5.93
C SER A 96 4.44 -15.84 6.50
N VAL A 97 3.14 -16.03 6.75
CA VAL A 97 2.23 -14.98 7.24
C VAL A 97 2.65 -14.39 8.60
N PRO A 98 2.81 -15.18 9.68
CA PRO A 98 3.23 -14.61 10.97
C PRO A 98 4.63 -13.99 10.91
N TYR A 99 5.52 -14.52 10.06
CA TYR A 99 6.83 -13.94 9.83
C TYR A 99 6.73 -12.58 9.15
N TYR A 100 5.91 -12.47 8.10
CA TYR A 100 5.64 -11.22 7.40
C TYR A 100 5.04 -10.17 8.32
N VAL A 101 4.04 -10.51 9.13
CA VAL A 101 3.42 -9.59 10.09
C VAL A 101 4.46 -9.00 11.05
N LYS A 102 5.38 -9.84 11.58
CA LYS A 102 6.47 -9.36 12.44
C LYS A 102 7.37 -8.35 11.72
N LEU A 103 7.70 -8.60 10.45
CA LEU A 103 8.51 -7.69 9.64
C LEU A 103 7.74 -6.39 9.32
N TRP A 104 6.45 -6.50 9.01
CA TRP A 104 5.60 -5.38 8.65
C TRP A 104 5.43 -4.40 9.81
N THR A 105 5.16 -4.87 11.02
CA THR A 105 5.06 -4.00 12.21
C THR A 105 6.36 -3.23 12.47
N ALA A 106 7.51 -3.89 12.33
CA ALA A 106 8.81 -3.21 12.46
C ALA A 106 9.04 -2.20 11.33
N ARG A 107 8.58 -2.53 10.11
CA ARG A 107 8.70 -1.69 8.92
C ARG A 107 7.86 -0.41 9.03
N GLU A 108 6.62 -0.49 9.54
CA GLU A 108 5.77 0.67 9.78
C GLU A 108 6.41 1.65 10.76
N GLN A 109 6.93 1.15 11.89
CA GLN A 109 7.61 1.98 12.88
C GLN A 109 8.85 2.68 12.29
N ALA A 110 9.66 1.94 11.53
CA ALA A 110 10.83 2.50 10.86
C ALA A 110 10.45 3.56 9.81
N ALA A 111 9.43 3.29 8.99
CA ALA A 111 8.93 4.22 7.98
C ALA A 111 8.42 5.52 8.61
N THR A 112 7.59 5.42 9.66
CA THR A 112 7.11 6.58 10.42
C THR A 112 8.25 7.46 10.92
N ALA A 113 9.29 6.86 11.49
CA ALA A 113 10.47 7.60 11.95
C ALA A 113 11.23 8.27 10.80
N THR A 114 11.37 7.61 9.65
CA THR A 114 12.04 8.15 8.47
C THR A 114 11.28 9.34 7.88
N VAL A 115 9.97 9.21 7.63
CA VAL A 115 9.20 10.28 6.99
C VAL A 115 9.03 11.49 7.90
N THR A 116 8.92 11.30 9.21
CA THR A 116 8.88 12.40 10.19
C THR A 116 10.20 13.17 10.19
N LYS A 117 11.35 12.48 10.11
CA LYS A 117 12.67 13.14 9.93
C LYS A 117 12.77 13.85 8.58
N GLY A 118 12.03 13.39 7.58
CA GLY A 118 11.86 14.00 6.26
C GLY A 118 10.87 15.16 6.21
N ASN A 119 10.44 15.68 7.36
CA ASN A 119 9.46 16.77 7.52
C ASN A 119 8.00 16.42 7.15
N ALA A 120 7.64 15.14 7.10
CA ALA A 120 6.24 14.76 7.04
C ALA A 120 5.52 15.09 8.36
N THR A 121 4.33 15.65 8.28
CA THR A 121 3.42 15.88 9.41
C THR A 121 2.33 14.80 9.39
N ILE A 122 2.32 13.96 10.42
CA ILE A 122 1.30 12.93 10.61
C ILE A 122 0.13 13.54 11.37
N VAL A 123 -1.06 13.50 10.78
CA VAL A 123 -2.32 13.92 11.39
C VAL A 123 -3.09 12.66 11.76
N PRO A 124 -3.22 12.32 13.05
CA PRO A 124 -3.91 11.11 13.49
C PRO A 124 -5.38 11.07 13.08
N ALA A 125 -5.93 9.86 12.99
CA ALA A 125 -7.37 9.65 12.88
C ALA A 125 -8.09 10.28 14.08
N SER A 126 -9.21 10.95 13.85
CA SER A 126 -10.13 11.44 14.88
C SER A 126 -11.19 10.41 15.22
#